data_AF-A0A2I0PWD0-F1
#
_entry.id   AF-A0A2I0PWD0-F1
#
_cell.length_a   1.000
_cell.length_b   1.000
_cell.length_c   1.000
_cell.angle_alpha   90.00
_cell.angle_beta   90.00
_cell.angle_gamma   90.00
#
_symmetry.space_group_name_H-M   'P 1'
#
loop_
_entity.id
_entity.type
_entity.pdbx_description
1 polymer ?
#
loop_
_entity_poly.entity_id
_entity_poly.type
_entity_poly.pdbx_seq_one_letter_code
_entity_poly.pdbx_strand_id
1 'polypeptide(L)'
;MFPKKSVILFVAGWMLLALVALPAHASAASSLDPSTVAIDTFPVFENQVSVRQAHIAWLAAKEEAGMQATIAYIASVNGSTTTLAIILGNFRQSQAALGTADTHAALDTVQQDFRRITLAFREESAARIKTLHGNPAVLPPSVQSAVTASVRVRSLEDQYWQTRTTSELAAFDLRAEQAQTLLAALRSNDYEITAAQEKLTEISTMRNALATALNSRDDTGIEQAHKKIHNASLGFVQAVRLIRLDASQDTNLRQTIEQGSAVMTRAGRINTELKSRGLGISAPAQFVSTGTAQLAAAAAQLDNGKPEDARATLLQFRSTVQSLRDAYRSVLVKEDLPRTTAQEILSVAQSLDITAARMLAL
;
A
#
# COMPACT_ATOMS: atom_id res chain seq x y z
N MET A 1 -1.56 -56.58 25.56
CA MET A 1 -2.67 -55.65 25.25
C MET A 1 -2.21 -54.26 25.70
N PHE A 2 -1.54 -53.51 24.80
CA PHE A 2 -0.93 -52.21 25.17
C PHE A 2 -1.97 -51.08 25.14
N PRO A 3 -1.92 -50.11 26.07
CA PRO A 3 -2.94 -49.07 26.17
C PRO A 3 -2.85 -48.09 25.00
N LYS A 4 -4.00 -47.81 24.36
CA LYS A 4 -4.20 -46.87 23.23
C LYS A 4 -3.65 -45.45 23.46
N LYS A 5 -3.32 -45.07 24.70
CA LYS A 5 -2.79 -43.75 25.06
C LYS A 5 -1.33 -43.52 24.63
N SER A 6 -0.53 -44.57 24.44
CA SER A 6 0.89 -44.42 24.02
C SER A 6 1.07 -44.14 22.53
N VAL A 7 0.05 -44.37 21.70
CA VAL A 7 0.09 -44.06 20.26
C VAL A 7 -0.15 -42.57 19.99
N ILE A 8 -0.83 -41.87 20.90
CA ILE A 8 -1.17 -40.44 20.74
C ILE A 8 0.04 -39.53 21.06
N LEU A 9 0.97 -39.96 21.92
CA LEU A 9 2.22 -39.24 22.19
C LEU A 9 3.26 -39.34 21.07
N PHE A 10 3.08 -40.28 20.13
CA PHE A 10 3.95 -40.45 18.96
C PHE A 10 3.71 -39.38 17.87
N VAL A 11 2.60 -38.62 17.99
CA VAL A 11 2.13 -37.64 16.99
C VAL A 11 2.83 -36.28 17.10
N ALA A 12 3.47 -35.97 18.23
CA ALA A 12 4.00 -34.63 18.51
C ALA A 12 5.36 -34.31 17.84
N GLY A 13 6.09 -35.31 17.34
CA GLY A 13 7.44 -35.12 16.77
C GLY A 13 7.49 -34.67 15.31
N TRP A 14 6.35 -34.53 14.63
CA TRP A 14 6.29 -34.39 13.16
C TRP A 14 5.37 -33.24 12.69
N MET A 15 5.26 -32.16 13.46
CA MET A 15 4.28 -31.09 13.24
C MET A 15 4.75 -29.92 12.35
N LEU A 16 5.84 -30.02 11.58
CA LEU A 16 6.38 -28.86 10.85
C LEU A 16 5.66 -28.54 9.52
N LEU A 17 5.13 -29.52 8.78
CA LEU A 17 4.44 -29.28 7.48
C LEU A 17 2.91 -29.20 7.57
N ALA A 18 2.34 -29.59 8.72
CA ALA A 18 0.90 -29.51 8.98
C ALA A 18 0.44 -28.16 9.56
N LEU A 19 1.37 -27.35 10.10
CA LEU A 19 1.05 -26.10 10.83
C LEU A 19 1.46 -24.80 10.13
N VAL A 20 2.10 -24.85 8.95
CA VAL A 20 2.39 -23.62 8.19
C VAL A 20 1.15 -23.24 7.37
N ALA A 21 0.17 -22.67 8.06
CA ALA A 21 -0.71 -21.66 7.46
C ALA A 21 0.02 -20.32 7.59
N LEU A 22 0.74 -19.94 6.54
CA LEU A 22 0.93 -18.50 6.32
C LEU A 22 -0.46 -17.95 5.95
N PRO A 23 -0.88 -16.80 6.49
CA PRO A 23 -2.17 -16.23 6.16
C PRO A 23 -2.26 -16.01 4.65
N ALA A 24 -3.10 -16.80 3.99
CA ALA A 24 -3.59 -16.48 2.65
C ALA A 24 -4.42 -15.21 2.80
N HIS A 25 -3.88 -14.08 2.34
CA HIS A 25 -4.65 -12.84 2.22
C HIS A 25 -4.91 -12.58 0.74
N ALA A 26 -6.17 -12.29 0.48
CA ALA A 26 -6.84 -12.34 -0.80
C ALA A 26 -6.15 -11.44 -1.84
N SER A 27 -5.95 -12.02 -3.03
CA SER A 27 -5.68 -11.27 -4.24
C SER A 27 -6.95 -10.50 -4.62
N ALA A 28 -6.89 -9.17 -4.55
CA ALA A 28 -7.82 -8.30 -5.26
C ALA A 28 -7.07 -7.71 -6.45
N ALA A 29 -7.57 -8.00 -7.65
CA ALA A 29 -7.10 -7.39 -8.88
C ALA A 29 -7.48 -5.90 -8.90
N SER A 30 -6.53 -5.03 -9.19
CA SER A 30 -6.78 -3.61 -9.44
C SER A 30 -6.45 -3.30 -10.89
N SER A 31 -7.49 -2.95 -11.64
CA SER A 31 -7.37 -2.32 -12.96
C SER A 31 -6.63 -0.99 -12.85
N LEU A 32 -5.66 -0.80 -13.73
CA LEU A 32 -4.83 0.40 -13.83
C LEU A 32 -5.66 1.63 -14.23
N ASP A 33 -5.79 2.58 -13.30
CA ASP A 33 -6.09 3.98 -13.57
C ASP A 33 -4.89 4.81 -13.09
N PRO A 34 -4.27 5.66 -13.93
CA PRO A 34 -3.14 6.52 -13.54
C PRO A 34 -3.48 7.57 -12.46
N SER A 35 -4.75 7.65 -12.05
CA SER A 35 -5.23 8.51 -10.95
C SER A 35 -5.09 7.87 -9.55
N THR A 36 -4.75 6.57 -9.49
CA THR A 36 -4.62 5.81 -8.25
C THR A 36 -3.23 5.19 -8.16
N VAL A 37 -2.23 5.99 -7.78
CA VAL A 37 -1.06 5.40 -7.11
C VAL A 37 -1.60 4.81 -5.82
N ALA A 38 -1.88 3.50 -5.83
CA ALA A 38 -2.27 2.75 -4.65
C ALA A 38 -1.11 2.83 -3.66
N ILE A 39 -1.16 3.82 -2.76
CA ILE A 39 -0.35 3.87 -1.54
C ILE A 39 -0.97 2.92 -0.50
N ASP A 40 -1.59 1.83 -0.95
CA ASP A 40 -2.40 0.97 -0.11
C ASP A 40 -1.55 -0.21 0.35
N THR A 41 -1.21 -0.14 1.64
CA THR A 41 -0.64 -1.18 2.50
C THR A 41 0.76 -1.70 2.17
N PHE A 42 1.71 -1.26 3.00
CA PHE A 42 2.90 -2.06 3.35
C PHE A 42 2.45 -3.46 3.84
N PRO A 43 2.88 -4.58 3.23
CA PRO A 43 3.68 -4.73 2.00
C PRO A 43 3.01 -5.54 0.88
N VAL A 44 3.20 -5.09 -0.37
CA VAL A 44 3.10 -5.96 -1.56
C VAL A 44 4.29 -6.92 -1.56
N PHE A 45 3.99 -8.20 -1.75
CA PHE A 45 4.85 -9.35 -1.51
C PHE A 45 5.37 -9.99 -2.81
N GLU A 46 5.77 -9.17 -3.79
CA GLU A 46 6.15 -9.63 -5.16
C GLU A 46 7.30 -10.66 -5.20
N ASN A 47 8.14 -10.75 -4.16
CA ASN A 47 9.25 -11.72 -4.05
C ASN A 47 8.99 -12.88 -3.06
N GLN A 48 7.75 -13.12 -2.63
CA GLN A 48 7.49 -14.22 -1.68
C GLN A 48 7.64 -15.62 -2.28
N VAL A 49 7.55 -15.80 -3.60
CA VAL A 49 7.64 -17.14 -4.20
C VAL A 49 8.99 -17.78 -3.89
N SER A 50 10.11 -17.09 -4.09
CA SER A 50 11.46 -17.62 -3.83
C SER A 50 11.71 -17.87 -2.34
N VAL A 51 11.26 -16.96 -1.47
CA VAL A 51 11.35 -17.11 -0.01
C VAL A 51 10.53 -18.34 0.44
N ARG A 52 9.32 -18.50 -0.09
CA ARG A 52 8.44 -19.62 0.21
C ARG A 52 8.99 -20.93 -0.33
N GLN A 53 9.55 -20.93 -1.54
CA GLN A 53 10.21 -22.08 -2.15
C GLN A 53 11.39 -22.53 -1.29
N ALA A 54 12.26 -21.62 -0.87
CA ALA A 54 13.39 -21.92 0.02
C ALA A 54 12.93 -22.44 1.39
N HIS A 55 11.87 -21.85 1.95
CA HIS A 55 11.27 -22.32 3.21
C HIS A 55 10.75 -23.77 3.08
N ILE A 56 9.95 -24.05 2.04
CA ILE A 56 9.43 -25.39 1.78
C ILE A 56 10.57 -26.38 1.56
N ALA A 57 11.64 -25.98 0.86
CA ALA A 57 12.80 -26.84 0.60
C ALA A 57 13.51 -27.23 1.91
N TRP A 58 13.73 -26.27 2.81
CA TRP A 58 14.29 -26.53 4.13
C TRP A 58 13.41 -27.48 4.96
N LEU A 59 12.11 -27.23 5.01
CA LEU A 59 11.17 -28.11 5.72
C LEU A 59 11.11 -29.51 5.11
N ALA A 60 11.10 -29.62 3.78
CA ALA A 60 11.10 -30.89 3.09
C ALA A 60 12.40 -31.67 3.35
N ALA A 61 13.55 -31.01 3.47
CA ALA A 61 14.80 -31.68 3.83
C ALA A 61 14.81 -32.21 5.26
N LYS A 62 14.19 -31.49 6.22
CA LYS A 62 13.99 -32.00 7.59
C LYS A 62 13.14 -33.27 7.56
N GLU A 63 12.03 -33.23 6.85
CA GLU A 63 11.11 -34.36 6.73
C GLU A 63 11.79 -35.56 6.05
N GLU A 64 12.54 -35.35 4.96
CA GLU A 64 13.27 -36.42 4.27
C GLU A 64 14.31 -37.09 5.19
N ALA A 65 15.09 -36.29 5.94
CA ALA A 65 16.06 -36.82 6.90
C ALA A 65 15.38 -37.67 7.98
N GLY A 66 14.20 -37.23 8.45
CA GLY A 66 13.39 -38.01 9.39
C GLY A 66 12.85 -39.31 8.77
N MET A 67 12.36 -39.27 7.53
CA MET A 67 11.87 -40.46 6.81
C MET A 67 12.99 -41.48 6.64
N GLN A 68 14.20 -41.04 6.27
CA GLN A 68 15.37 -41.90 6.16
C GLN A 68 15.75 -42.53 7.51
N ALA A 69 15.76 -41.75 8.59
CA ALA A 69 16.04 -42.25 9.94
C ALA A 69 14.98 -43.29 10.40
N THR A 70 13.71 -43.06 10.04
CA THR A 70 12.62 -44.00 10.34
C THR A 70 12.76 -45.31 9.57
N ILE A 71 13.10 -45.24 8.29
CA ILE A 71 13.41 -46.42 7.47
C ILE A 71 14.60 -47.18 8.07
N ALA A 72 15.67 -46.49 8.45
CA ALA A 72 16.85 -47.11 9.04
C ALA A 72 16.54 -47.80 10.38
N TYR A 73 15.71 -47.20 11.22
CA TYR A 73 15.22 -47.82 12.45
C TYR A 73 14.38 -49.08 12.17
N ILE A 74 13.43 -49.01 11.24
CA ILE A 74 12.59 -50.16 10.90
C ILE A 74 13.44 -51.30 10.33
N ALA A 75 14.44 -50.99 9.50
CA ALA A 75 15.40 -51.97 9.00
C ALA A 75 16.22 -52.62 10.13
N SER A 76 16.67 -51.83 11.13
CA SER A 76 17.50 -52.35 12.22
C SER A 76 16.78 -53.33 13.16
N VAL A 77 15.44 -53.25 13.20
CA VAL A 77 14.58 -54.23 13.90
C VAL A 77 14.05 -55.33 12.96
N ASN A 78 14.74 -55.58 11.84
CA ASN A 78 14.39 -56.58 10.81
C ASN A 78 13.02 -56.38 10.15
N GLY A 79 12.55 -55.14 10.09
CA GLY A 79 11.33 -54.77 9.39
C GLY A 79 11.50 -54.63 7.87
N SER A 80 10.45 -54.97 7.12
CA SER A 80 10.39 -54.66 5.69
C SER A 80 10.24 -53.14 5.46
N THR A 81 11.07 -52.59 4.57
CA THR A 81 11.12 -51.15 4.25
C THR A 81 10.69 -50.82 2.83
N THR A 82 10.32 -51.82 2.01
CA THR A 82 10.04 -51.65 0.58
C THR A 82 8.99 -50.56 0.30
N THR A 83 7.83 -50.61 0.98
CA THR A 83 6.77 -49.60 0.81
C THR A 83 7.21 -48.22 1.27
N LEU A 84 7.92 -48.14 2.39
CA LEU A 84 8.44 -46.86 2.91
C LEU A 84 9.46 -46.23 1.97
N ALA A 85 10.32 -47.04 1.35
CA ALA A 85 11.30 -46.58 0.36
C ALA A 85 10.62 -46.03 -0.90
N ILE A 86 9.52 -46.65 -1.35
CA ILE A 86 8.71 -46.13 -2.47
C ILE A 86 8.08 -44.77 -2.10
N ILE A 87 7.50 -44.66 -0.90
CA ILE A 87 6.89 -43.40 -0.44
C ILE A 87 7.96 -42.30 -0.32
N LEU A 88 9.15 -42.61 0.19
CA LEU A 88 10.29 -41.68 0.20
C LEU A 88 10.74 -41.29 -1.22
N GLY A 89 10.68 -42.22 -2.19
CA GLY A 89 10.91 -41.93 -3.60
C GLY A 89 9.93 -40.89 -4.15
N ASN A 90 8.64 -41.06 -3.87
CA ASN A 90 7.60 -40.09 -4.25
C ASN A 90 7.86 -38.73 -3.57
N PHE A 91 8.28 -38.73 -2.30
CA PHE A 91 8.64 -37.51 -1.58
C PHE A 91 9.76 -36.73 -2.28
N ARG A 92 10.81 -37.43 -2.72
CA ARG A 92 11.92 -36.83 -3.49
C ARG A 92 11.49 -36.32 -4.86
N GLN A 93 10.51 -36.98 -5.50
CA GLN A 93 9.92 -36.47 -6.74
C GLN A 93 9.20 -35.13 -6.51
N SER A 94 8.44 -34.99 -5.43
CA SER A 94 7.82 -33.71 -5.05
C SER A 94 8.86 -32.63 -4.71
N GLN A 95 10.01 -32.99 -4.12
CA GLN A 95 11.13 -32.05 -3.94
C GLN A 95 11.70 -31.57 -5.29
N ALA A 96 11.76 -32.40 -6.32
CA ALA A 96 12.18 -31.97 -7.65
C ALA A 96 11.16 -30.99 -8.27
N ALA A 97 9.87 -31.27 -8.12
CA ALA A 97 8.79 -30.37 -8.58
C ALA A 97 8.79 -29.02 -7.86
N LEU A 98 9.22 -28.97 -6.59
CA LEU A 98 9.42 -27.71 -5.87
C LEU A 98 10.43 -26.79 -6.58
N GLY A 99 11.49 -27.34 -7.16
CA GLY A 99 12.53 -26.59 -7.85
C GLY A 99 12.03 -25.83 -9.08
N THR A 100 10.94 -26.30 -9.68
CA THR A 100 10.33 -25.70 -10.88
C THR A 100 9.07 -24.89 -10.60
N ALA A 101 8.63 -24.80 -9.33
CA ALA A 101 7.45 -24.04 -8.95
C ALA A 101 7.76 -22.54 -8.85
N ASP A 102 7.23 -21.76 -9.79
CA ASP A 102 7.46 -20.32 -9.96
C ASP A 102 6.26 -19.45 -9.55
N THR A 103 5.18 -20.07 -9.08
CA THR A 103 3.97 -19.38 -8.61
C THR A 103 3.55 -19.89 -7.22
N HIS A 104 2.82 -19.04 -6.48
CA HIS A 104 2.23 -19.45 -5.21
C HIS A 104 1.29 -20.66 -5.35
N ALA A 105 0.50 -20.70 -6.42
CA ALA A 105 -0.40 -21.82 -6.71
C ALA A 105 0.37 -23.13 -6.96
N ALA A 106 1.46 -23.09 -7.74
CA ALA A 106 2.32 -24.26 -7.92
C ALA A 106 2.95 -24.72 -6.59
N LEU A 107 3.39 -23.78 -5.74
CA LEU A 107 3.89 -24.09 -4.40
C LEU A 107 2.81 -24.70 -3.50
N ASP A 108 1.55 -24.26 -3.61
CA ASP A 108 0.42 -24.85 -2.88
C ASP A 108 0.20 -26.31 -3.27
N THR A 109 0.21 -26.60 -4.58
CA THR A 109 0.10 -27.98 -5.10
C THR A 109 1.23 -28.87 -4.56
N VAL A 110 2.48 -28.39 -4.62
CA VAL A 110 3.63 -29.11 -4.09
C VAL A 110 3.51 -29.36 -2.59
N GLN A 111 3.03 -28.38 -1.81
CA GLN A 111 2.79 -28.57 -0.38
C GLN A 111 1.68 -29.58 -0.09
N GLN A 112 0.61 -29.61 -0.88
CA GLN A 112 -0.45 -30.62 -0.77
C GLN A 112 0.09 -32.03 -1.03
N ASP A 113 0.95 -32.18 -2.04
CA ASP A 113 1.63 -33.45 -2.31
C ASP A 113 2.53 -33.89 -1.15
N PHE A 114 3.35 -32.98 -0.60
CA PHE A 114 4.14 -33.29 0.59
C PHE A 114 3.27 -33.75 1.75
N ARG A 115 2.15 -33.07 2.03
CA ARG A 115 1.22 -33.47 3.11
C ARG A 115 0.66 -34.87 2.88
N ARG A 116 0.20 -35.17 1.66
CA ARG A 116 -0.36 -36.48 1.28
C ARG A 116 0.69 -37.59 1.43
N ILE A 117 1.90 -37.37 0.93
CA ILE A 117 3.00 -38.34 0.98
C ILE A 117 3.46 -38.58 2.43
N THR A 118 3.62 -37.50 3.21
CA THR A 118 3.97 -37.60 4.63
C THR A 118 2.91 -38.35 5.44
N LEU A 119 1.62 -38.14 5.17
CA LEU A 119 0.54 -38.91 5.81
C LEU A 119 0.65 -40.40 5.49
N ALA A 120 0.80 -40.76 4.21
CA ALA A 120 0.99 -42.16 3.80
C ALA A 120 2.23 -42.80 4.45
N PHE A 121 3.35 -42.05 4.51
CA PHE A 121 4.57 -42.51 5.18
C PHE A 121 4.34 -42.81 6.66
N ARG A 122 3.60 -41.95 7.35
CA ARG A 122 3.28 -42.11 8.78
C ARG A 122 2.41 -43.32 9.03
N GLU A 123 1.35 -43.50 8.24
CA GLU A 123 0.44 -44.63 8.36
C GLU A 123 1.19 -45.96 8.17
N GLU A 124 2.03 -46.04 7.13
CA GLU A 124 2.86 -47.21 6.87
C GLU A 124 3.89 -47.43 7.99
N SER A 125 4.59 -46.38 8.43
CA SER A 125 5.58 -46.48 9.52
C SER A 125 4.95 -46.97 10.81
N ALA A 126 3.78 -46.45 11.17
CA ALA A 126 3.03 -46.87 12.35
C ALA A 126 2.60 -48.34 12.25
N ALA A 127 2.14 -48.78 11.08
CA ALA A 127 1.79 -50.18 10.83
C ALA A 127 3.01 -51.11 11.02
N ARG A 128 4.18 -50.73 10.49
CA ARG A 128 5.42 -51.51 10.62
C ARG A 128 5.90 -51.62 12.06
N ILE A 129 5.95 -50.50 12.78
CA ILE A 129 6.40 -50.46 14.18
C ILE A 129 5.48 -51.32 15.07
N LYS A 130 4.16 -51.27 14.85
CA LYS A 130 3.19 -52.07 15.59
C LYS A 130 3.41 -53.58 15.40
N THR A 131 3.68 -54.02 14.17
CA THR A 131 3.89 -55.44 13.84
C THR A 131 5.21 -55.98 14.42
N LEU A 132 6.24 -55.13 14.48
CA LEU A 132 7.59 -55.54 14.90
C LEU A 132 7.82 -55.47 16.43
N HIS A 133 6.80 -55.10 17.21
CA HIS A 133 6.94 -54.80 18.65
C HIS A 133 8.08 -53.81 18.95
N GLY A 134 8.38 -52.91 17.99
CA GLY A 134 9.47 -51.94 18.13
C GLY A 134 9.23 -51.01 19.32
N ASN A 135 10.31 -50.54 19.96
CA ASN A 135 10.20 -49.59 21.06
C ASN A 135 9.93 -48.17 20.53
N PRO A 136 8.69 -47.64 20.65
CA PRO A 136 8.34 -46.33 20.10
C PRO A 136 9.05 -45.17 20.81
N ALA A 137 9.68 -45.39 21.97
CA ALA A 137 10.46 -44.38 22.67
C ALA A 137 11.84 -44.14 22.05
N VAL A 138 12.36 -45.07 21.23
CA VAL A 138 13.71 -44.99 20.64
C VAL A 138 13.71 -44.23 19.31
N LEU A 139 12.61 -44.29 18.56
CA LEU A 139 12.53 -43.66 17.24
C LEU A 139 12.61 -42.13 17.29
N PRO A 140 11.87 -41.39 18.16
CA PRO A 140 11.89 -39.93 18.13
C PRO A 140 13.28 -39.32 18.40
N PRO A 141 14.06 -39.79 19.41
CA PRO A 141 15.43 -39.31 19.60
C PRO A 141 16.35 -39.61 18.40
N SER A 142 16.18 -40.77 17.76
CA SER A 142 16.98 -41.16 16.58
C SER A 142 16.67 -40.27 15.37
N VAL A 143 15.39 -40.00 15.11
CA VAL A 143 14.94 -39.07 14.05
C VAL A 143 15.47 -37.66 14.33
N GLN A 144 15.31 -37.16 15.55
CA GLN A 144 15.79 -35.82 15.91
C GLN A 144 17.31 -35.70 15.72
N SER A 145 18.06 -36.72 16.15
CA SER A 145 19.52 -36.76 15.97
C SER A 145 19.91 -36.72 14.49
N ALA A 146 19.23 -37.50 13.64
CA ALA A 146 19.48 -37.51 12.20
C ALA A 146 19.16 -36.18 11.52
N VAL A 147 18.06 -35.53 11.90
CA VAL A 147 17.67 -34.20 11.39
C VAL A 147 18.70 -33.14 11.81
N THR A 148 19.07 -33.10 13.10
CA THR A 148 20.05 -32.14 13.63
C THR A 148 21.44 -32.32 12.99
N ALA A 149 21.86 -33.56 12.76
CA ALA A 149 23.16 -33.86 12.15
C ALA A 149 23.22 -33.57 10.64
N SER A 150 22.06 -33.49 9.97
CA SER A 150 21.98 -33.35 8.52
C SER A 150 22.61 -32.05 8.02
N VAL A 151 23.70 -32.18 7.25
CA VAL A 151 24.37 -31.06 6.57
C VAL A 151 23.43 -30.40 5.55
N ARG A 152 22.63 -31.21 4.84
CA ARG A 152 21.65 -30.71 3.87
C ARG A 152 20.56 -29.87 4.53
N VAL A 153 20.08 -30.26 5.71
CA VAL A 153 19.09 -29.47 6.48
C VAL A 153 19.66 -28.11 6.86
N ARG A 154 20.88 -28.08 7.41
CA ARG A 154 21.54 -26.82 7.80
C ARG A 154 21.80 -25.92 6.59
N SER A 155 22.30 -26.47 5.49
CA SER A 155 22.55 -25.71 4.27
C SER A 155 21.28 -25.07 3.70
N LEU A 156 20.14 -25.79 3.69
CA LEU A 156 18.87 -25.25 3.20
C LEU A 156 18.26 -24.25 4.17
N GLU A 157 18.51 -24.40 5.48
CA GLU A 157 18.15 -23.39 6.48
C GLU A 157 18.87 -22.07 6.23
N ASP A 158 20.18 -22.14 6.03
CA ASP A 158 21.01 -20.96 5.75
C ASP A 158 20.56 -20.30 4.44
N GLN A 159 20.29 -21.09 3.39
CA GLN A 159 19.76 -20.59 2.12
C GLN A 159 18.41 -19.91 2.29
N TYR A 160 17.49 -20.47 3.09
CA TYR A 160 16.20 -19.85 3.39
C TYR A 160 16.39 -18.48 4.05
N TRP A 161 17.20 -18.40 5.11
CA TRP A 161 17.44 -17.15 5.81
C TRP A 161 18.15 -16.10 4.95
N GLN A 162 19.11 -16.52 4.13
CA GLN A 162 19.76 -15.63 3.17
C GLN A 162 18.77 -15.08 2.14
N THR A 163 17.93 -15.96 1.57
CA THR A 163 16.91 -15.58 0.57
C THR A 163 15.88 -14.63 1.18
N ARG A 164 15.38 -14.95 2.37
CA ARG A 164 14.44 -14.11 3.12
C ARG A 164 15.04 -12.74 3.41
N THR A 165 16.25 -12.70 3.97
CA THR A 165 16.91 -11.44 4.32
C THR A 165 17.11 -10.55 3.10
N THR A 166 17.66 -11.11 2.01
CA THR A 166 17.90 -10.37 0.77
C THR A 166 16.60 -9.82 0.18
N SER A 167 15.56 -10.66 0.12
CA SER A 167 14.28 -10.30 -0.49
C SER A 167 13.52 -9.26 0.33
N GLU A 168 13.47 -9.42 1.65
CA GLU A 168 12.77 -8.48 2.54
C GLU A 168 13.44 -7.11 2.57
N LEU A 169 14.77 -7.05 2.61
CA LEU A 169 15.51 -5.78 2.60
C LEU A 169 15.42 -5.09 1.23
N ALA A 170 15.54 -5.83 0.12
CA ALA A 170 15.36 -5.25 -1.21
C ALA A 170 13.95 -4.68 -1.41
N ALA A 171 12.92 -5.37 -0.91
CA ALA A 171 11.56 -4.88 -0.98
C ALA A 171 11.32 -3.65 -0.08
N PHE A 172 12.00 -3.58 1.07
CA PHE A 172 12.01 -2.38 1.91
C PHE A 172 12.65 -1.19 1.16
N ASP A 173 13.83 -1.40 0.57
CA ASP A 173 14.60 -0.36 -0.12
C ASP A 173 13.84 0.23 -1.31
N LEU A 174 13.25 -0.64 -2.14
CA LEU A 174 12.43 -0.21 -3.28
C LEU A 174 11.26 0.69 -2.84
N ARG A 175 10.60 0.38 -1.73
CA ARG A 175 9.47 1.20 -1.23
C ARG A 175 9.95 2.54 -0.68
N ALA A 176 11.08 2.56 0.03
CA ALA A 176 11.66 3.81 0.51
C ALA A 176 12.06 4.71 -0.67
N GLU A 177 12.63 4.14 -1.74
CA GLU A 177 12.95 4.87 -2.98
C GLU A 177 11.71 5.40 -3.69
N GLN A 178 10.65 4.59 -3.83
CA GLN A 178 9.38 5.03 -4.40
C GLN A 178 8.74 6.17 -3.59
N ALA A 179 8.75 6.07 -2.26
CA ALA A 179 8.26 7.12 -1.38
C ALA A 179 9.09 8.41 -1.52
N GLN A 180 10.42 8.30 -1.62
CA GLN A 180 11.28 9.46 -1.85
C GLN A 180 11.05 10.10 -3.21
N THR A 181 10.80 9.29 -4.26
CA THR A 181 10.46 9.76 -5.61
C THR A 181 9.13 10.53 -5.60
N LEU A 182 8.14 10.03 -4.87
CA LEU A 182 6.87 10.73 -4.69
C LEU A 182 7.06 12.08 -3.99
N LEU A 183 7.83 12.14 -2.89
CA LEU A 183 8.11 13.40 -2.21
C LEU A 183 8.89 14.38 -3.09
N ALA A 184 9.84 13.90 -3.90
CA ALA A 184 10.55 14.74 -4.86
C ALA A 184 9.60 15.35 -5.89
N ALA A 185 8.64 14.56 -6.42
CA ALA A 185 7.61 15.06 -7.33
C ALA A 185 6.67 16.07 -6.67
N LEU A 186 6.27 15.84 -5.41
CA LEU A 186 5.46 16.81 -4.67
C LEU A 186 6.23 18.12 -4.45
N ARG A 187 7.49 18.03 -4.03
CA ARG A 187 8.36 19.19 -3.84
C ARG A 187 8.61 19.97 -5.13
N SER A 188 8.74 19.30 -6.28
CA SER A 188 8.89 19.99 -7.57
C SER A 188 7.64 20.75 -8.02
N ASN A 189 6.49 20.47 -7.41
CA ASN A 189 5.24 21.21 -7.58
C ASN A 189 5.02 22.20 -6.42
N ASP A 190 6.09 22.60 -5.72
CA ASP A 190 6.10 23.58 -4.63
C ASP A 190 5.21 23.21 -3.42
N TYR A 191 4.90 21.94 -3.22
CA TYR A 191 4.17 21.49 -2.03
C TYR A 191 5.08 21.41 -0.79
N GLU A 192 4.51 21.76 0.36
CA GLU A 192 5.11 21.55 1.68
C GLU A 192 5.20 20.03 1.95
N ILE A 193 6.40 19.49 2.20
CA ILE A 193 6.61 18.05 2.39
C ILE A 193 7.25 17.68 3.73
N THR A 194 7.50 18.63 4.64
CA THR A 194 8.32 18.41 5.84
C THR A 194 7.76 17.28 6.69
N ALA A 195 6.46 17.29 6.98
CA ALA A 195 5.82 16.25 7.78
C ALA A 195 5.93 14.86 7.14
N ALA A 196 5.80 14.77 5.81
CA ALA A 196 5.93 13.50 5.10
C ALA A 196 7.40 13.04 5.02
N GLN A 197 8.35 13.96 4.85
CA GLN A 197 9.78 13.67 4.84
C GLN A 197 10.30 13.20 6.21
N GLU A 198 9.80 13.77 7.31
CA GLU A 198 10.08 13.30 8.67
C GLU A 198 9.66 11.83 8.83
N LYS A 199 8.44 11.48 8.38
CA LYS A 199 7.96 10.09 8.43
C LYS A 199 8.77 9.14 7.56
N LEU A 200 9.18 9.57 6.37
CA LEU A 200 10.04 8.74 5.51
C LEU A 200 11.44 8.54 6.13
N THR A 201 11.97 9.55 6.82
CA THR A 201 13.22 9.44 7.56
C THR A 201 13.08 8.44 8.72
N GLU A 202 11.98 8.53 9.48
CA GLU A 202 11.65 7.57 10.54
C GLU A 202 11.64 6.13 9.99
N ILE A 203 10.91 5.89 8.89
CA ILE A 203 10.85 4.59 8.21
C ILE A 203 12.26 4.12 7.83
N SER A 204 13.06 4.98 7.20
CA SER A 204 14.42 4.64 6.73
C SER A 204 15.34 4.17 7.86
N THR A 205 15.23 4.76 9.06
CA THR A 205 16.01 4.30 10.23
C THR A 205 15.65 2.89 10.68
N MET A 206 14.41 2.44 10.45
CA MET A 206 13.94 1.11 10.84
C MET A 206 14.54 -0.02 9.99
N ARG A 207 15.14 0.30 8.83
CA ARG A 207 15.85 -0.66 7.98
C ARG A 207 16.89 -1.46 8.76
N ASN A 208 17.66 -0.79 9.62
CA ASN A 208 18.73 -1.42 10.41
C ASN A 208 18.17 -2.39 11.45
N ALA A 209 17.04 -2.04 12.08
CA ALA A 209 16.37 -2.92 13.04
C ALA A 209 15.85 -4.19 12.35
N LEU A 210 15.23 -4.05 11.17
CA LEU A 210 14.78 -5.18 10.37
C LEU A 210 15.96 -6.07 9.92
N ALA A 211 17.03 -5.47 9.39
CA ALA A 211 18.22 -6.21 8.97
C ALA A 211 18.87 -6.97 10.13
N THR A 212 18.95 -6.35 11.31
CA THR A 212 19.48 -7.00 12.52
C THR A 212 18.65 -8.22 12.90
N ALA A 213 17.32 -8.08 12.96
CA ALA A 213 16.42 -9.17 13.34
C ALA A 213 16.43 -10.33 12.33
N LEU A 214 16.51 -10.02 11.03
CA LEU A 214 16.64 -11.00 9.94
C LEU A 214 17.94 -11.80 10.05
N ASN A 215 19.06 -11.10 10.26
CA ASN A 215 20.38 -11.73 10.39
C ASN A 215 20.49 -12.57 11.67
N SER A 216 19.84 -12.17 12.76
CA SER A 216 19.81 -12.92 14.01
C SER A 216 18.75 -14.03 14.04
N ARG A 217 17.95 -14.19 12.97
CA ARG A 217 16.83 -15.15 12.89
C ARG A 217 15.83 -14.98 14.04
N ASP A 218 15.64 -13.74 14.50
CA ASP A 218 14.74 -13.41 15.61
C ASP A 218 13.34 -13.13 15.05
N ASP A 219 12.49 -14.16 14.98
CA ASP A 219 11.12 -14.02 14.47
C ASP A 219 10.30 -12.98 15.26
N THR A 220 10.54 -12.83 16.57
CA THR A 220 9.84 -11.81 17.39
C THR A 220 10.32 -10.41 17.02
N GLY A 221 11.64 -10.24 16.87
CA GLY A 221 12.25 -9.00 16.39
C GLY A 221 11.79 -8.61 14.99
N ILE A 222 11.68 -9.59 14.07
CA ILE A 222 11.18 -9.38 12.70
C ILE A 222 9.73 -8.89 12.73
N GLU A 223 8.85 -9.55 13.48
CA GLU A 223 7.44 -9.16 13.61
C GLU A 223 7.30 -7.74 14.20
N GLN A 224 8.08 -7.43 15.24
CA GLN A 224 8.09 -6.09 15.83
C GLN A 224 8.59 -5.03 14.86
N ALA A 225 9.63 -5.32 14.08
CA ALA A 225 10.14 -4.40 13.07
C ALA A 225 9.09 -4.15 11.98
N HIS A 226 8.43 -5.20 11.47
CA HIS A 226 7.34 -5.06 10.50
C HIS A 226 6.18 -4.20 11.04
N LYS A 227 5.74 -4.43 12.29
CA LYS A 227 4.68 -3.61 12.91
C LYS A 227 5.06 -2.13 13.00
N LYS A 228 6.29 -1.82 13.42
CA LYS A 228 6.78 -0.44 13.51
C LYS A 228 6.84 0.22 12.14
N ILE A 229 7.40 -0.47 11.15
CA ILE A 229 7.49 0.02 9.76
C ILE A 229 6.09 0.27 9.19
N HIS A 230 5.14 -0.64 9.41
CA HIS A 230 3.76 -0.47 8.96
C HIS A 230 3.10 0.77 9.59
N ASN A 231 3.20 0.92 10.91
CA ASN A 231 2.62 2.08 11.60
C ASN A 231 3.22 3.42 11.12
N ALA A 232 4.54 3.49 10.93
CA ALA A 232 5.19 4.67 10.38
C ALA A 232 4.77 4.95 8.93
N SER A 233 4.57 3.89 8.14
CA SER A 233 4.06 3.98 6.76
C SER A 233 2.64 4.56 6.72
N LEU A 234 1.74 4.17 7.62
CA LEU A 234 0.42 4.79 7.74
C LEU A 234 0.52 6.30 8.02
N GLY A 235 1.45 6.71 8.89
CA GLY A 235 1.73 8.13 9.15
C GLY A 235 2.21 8.87 7.90
N PHE A 236 3.10 8.25 7.11
CA PHE A 236 3.55 8.79 5.82
C PHE A 236 2.40 8.96 4.83
N VAL A 237 1.56 7.93 4.65
CA VAL A 237 0.40 7.99 3.74
C VAL A 237 -0.56 9.11 4.15
N GLN A 238 -0.82 9.25 5.44
CA GLN A 238 -1.70 10.31 5.95
C GLN A 238 -1.10 11.71 5.68
N ALA A 239 0.21 11.90 5.87
CA ALA A 239 0.86 13.17 5.55
C ALA A 239 0.75 13.51 4.06
N VAL A 240 1.03 12.55 3.17
CA VAL A 240 0.86 12.71 1.71
C VAL A 240 -0.59 13.03 1.34
N ARG A 241 -1.56 12.38 2.00
CA ARG A 241 -2.98 12.65 1.76
C ARG A 241 -3.36 14.08 2.11
N LEU A 242 -2.84 14.62 3.22
CA LEU A 242 -3.07 16.01 3.61
C LEU A 242 -2.50 16.99 2.59
N ILE A 243 -1.27 16.75 2.10
CA ILE A 243 -0.65 17.55 1.03
C ILE A 243 -1.54 17.60 -0.22
N ARG A 244 -2.09 16.44 -0.64
CA ARG A 244 -2.98 16.36 -1.81
C ARG A 244 -4.32 17.08 -1.59
N LEU A 245 -4.83 17.07 -0.36
CA LEU A 245 -6.04 17.80 0.00
C LEU A 245 -5.83 19.30 -0.13
N ASP A 246 -4.73 19.82 0.40
CA ASP A 246 -4.38 21.25 0.31
C ASP A 246 -4.18 21.67 -1.17
N ALA A 247 -3.46 20.86 -1.95
CA ALA A 247 -3.28 21.06 -3.39
C ALA A 247 -4.60 21.20 -4.17
N SER A 248 -5.61 20.38 -3.83
CA SER A 248 -6.92 20.42 -4.47
C SER A 248 -7.69 21.70 -4.13
N GLN A 249 -7.53 22.21 -2.91
CA GLN A 249 -8.17 23.45 -2.47
C GLN A 249 -7.55 24.66 -3.17
N ASP A 250 -6.22 24.70 -3.29
CA ASP A 250 -5.51 25.77 -3.99
C ASP A 250 -5.89 25.84 -5.48
N THR A 251 -6.05 24.69 -6.13
CA THR A 251 -6.49 24.62 -7.53
C THR A 251 -7.89 25.22 -7.72
N ASN A 252 -8.83 24.90 -6.83
CA ASN A 252 -10.19 25.46 -6.85
C ASN A 252 -10.20 26.98 -6.60
N LEU A 253 -9.35 27.47 -5.69
CA LEU A 253 -9.19 28.90 -5.42
C LEU A 253 -8.63 29.63 -6.65
N ARG A 254 -7.57 29.10 -7.28
CA ARG A 254 -6.99 29.68 -8.50
C ARG A 254 -8.00 29.74 -9.65
N GLN A 255 -8.75 28.67 -9.88
CA GLN A 255 -9.81 28.66 -10.90
C GLN A 255 -10.90 29.70 -10.60
N THR A 256 -11.26 29.89 -9.32
CA THR A 256 -12.24 30.91 -8.93
C THR A 256 -11.71 32.32 -9.18
N ILE A 257 -10.44 32.59 -8.88
CA ILE A 257 -9.78 33.88 -9.13
C ILE A 257 -9.74 34.20 -10.63
N GLU A 258 -9.38 33.23 -11.47
CA GLU A 258 -9.34 33.39 -12.93
C GLU A 258 -10.73 33.71 -13.51
N GLN A 259 -11.76 32.96 -13.08
CA GLN A 259 -13.14 33.22 -13.49
C GLN A 259 -13.62 34.60 -13.03
N GLY A 260 -13.33 34.98 -11.78
CA GLY A 260 -13.62 36.32 -11.26
C GLY A 260 -12.96 37.41 -12.11
N SER A 261 -11.70 37.21 -12.49
CA SER A 261 -10.92 38.16 -13.30
C SER A 261 -11.51 38.33 -14.70
N ALA A 262 -11.94 37.23 -15.32
CA ALA A 262 -12.63 37.27 -16.62
C ALA A 262 -13.94 38.06 -16.55
N VAL A 263 -14.73 37.87 -15.48
CA VAL A 263 -15.99 38.60 -15.27
C VAL A 263 -15.75 40.10 -14.99
N MET A 264 -14.74 40.45 -14.19
CA MET A 264 -14.36 41.86 -13.97
C MET A 264 -13.89 42.54 -15.26
N THR A 265 -13.13 41.84 -16.09
CA THR A 265 -12.71 42.36 -17.41
C THR A 265 -13.92 42.64 -18.30
N ARG A 266 -14.89 41.72 -18.34
CA ARG A 266 -16.13 41.90 -19.13
C ARG A 266 -16.97 43.06 -18.61
N ALA A 267 -17.08 43.22 -17.30
CA ALA A 267 -17.75 44.34 -16.66
C ALA A 267 -17.05 45.69 -16.95
N GLY A 268 -15.72 45.73 -16.93
CA GLY A 268 -14.95 46.92 -17.31
C GLY A 268 -15.20 47.36 -18.76
N ARG A 269 -15.32 46.40 -19.68
CA ARG A 269 -15.70 46.68 -21.07
C ARG A 269 -17.10 47.29 -21.18
N ILE A 270 -18.09 46.74 -20.48
CA ILE A 270 -19.45 47.29 -20.44
C ILE A 270 -19.46 48.71 -19.87
N ASN A 271 -18.74 48.95 -18.78
CA ASN A 271 -18.64 50.31 -18.21
C ASN A 271 -18.09 51.30 -19.24
N THR A 272 -17.07 50.91 -20.00
CA THR A 272 -16.50 51.75 -21.06
C THR A 272 -17.53 52.09 -22.14
N GLU A 273 -18.32 51.10 -22.57
CA GLU A 273 -19.40 51.33 -23.54
C GLU A 273 -20.49 52.25 -22.99
N LEU A 274 -20.96 52.02 -21.76
CA LEU A 274 -21.96 52.86 -21.12
C LEU A 274 -21.46 54.30 -20.93
N LYS A 275 -20.20 54.48 -20.56
CA LYS A 275 -19.57 55.80 -20.48
C LYS A 275 -19.54 56.52 -21.82
N SER A 276 -19.24 55.80 -22.91
CA SER A 276 -19.23 56.39 -24.26
C SER A 276 -20.61 56.90 -24.72
N ARG A 277 -21.68 56.37 -24.11
CA ARG A 277 -23.07 56.79 -24.32
C ARG A 277 -23.52 57.91 -23.36
N GLY A 278 -22.62 58.44 -22.52
CA GLY A 278 -22.92 59.52 -21.58
C GLY A 278 -23.61 59.08 -20.29
N LEU A 279 -23.65 57.77 -20.00
CA LEU A 279 -24.34 57.23 -18.82
C LEU A 279 -23.47 57.32 -17.56
N GLY A 280 -24.14 57.56 -16.42
CA GLY A 280 -23.50 57.63 -15.11
C GLY A 280 -23.00 56.26 -14.62
N ILE A 281 -21.72 55.97 -14.86
CA ILE A 281 -21.09 54.68 -14.48
C ILE A 281 -20.20 54.74 -13.23
N SER A 282 -20.28 55.80 -12.42
CA SER A 282 -19.36 56.01 -11.30
C SER A 282 -19.37 54.85 -10.31
N ALA A 283 -20.55 54.39 -9.90
CA ALA A 283 -20.69 53.25 -8.98
C ALA A 283 -20.24 51.91 -9.61
N PRO A 284 -20.72 51.49 -10.80
CA PRO A 284 -20.19 50.30 -11.47
C PRO A 284 -18.68 50.32 -11.71
N ALA A 285 -18.10 51.48 -12.06
CA ALA A 285 -16.66 51.61 -12.27
C ALA A 285 -15.87 51.41 -10.98
N GLN A 286 -16.35 51.98 -9.87
CA GLN A 286 -15.74 51.80 -8.57
C GLN A 286 -15.76 50.32 -8.15
N PHE A 287 -16.89 49.62 -8.30
CA PHE A 287 -16.96 48.21 -7.96
C PHE A 287 -16.08 47.32 -8.84
N VAL A 288 -15.96 47.60 -10.14
CA VAL A 288 -15.01 46.89 -11.02
C VAL A 288 -13.57 47.11 -10.57
N SER A 289 -13.20 48.34 -10.23
CA SER A 289 -11.85 48.64 -9.72
C SER A 289 -11.56 47.93 -8.41
N THR A 290 -12.46 48.02 -7.43
CA THR A 290 -12.33 47.33 -6.14
C THR A 290 -12.25 45.82 -6.32
N GLY A 291 -13.12 45.26 -7.16
CA GLY A 291 -13.17 43.83 -7.40
C GLY A 291 -11.89 43.30 -8.05
N THR A 292 -11.34 44.05 -9.02
CA THR A 292 -10.06 43.71 -9.67
C THR A 292 -8.91 43.72 -8.67
N ALA A 293 -8.87 44.72 -7.78
CA ALA A 293 -7.85 44.79 -6.73
C ALA A 293 -7.97 43.64 -5.71
N GLN A 294 -9.19 43.27 -5.33
CA GLN A 294 -9.43 42.12 -4.43
C GLN A 294 -8.99 40.79 -5.07
N LEU A 295 -9.26 40.57 -6.36
CA LEU A 295 -8.79 39.37 -7.05
C LEU A 295 -7.26 39.31 -7.15
N ALA A 296 -6.61 40.44 -7.43
CA ALA A 296 -5.15 40.53 -7.45
C ALA A 296 -4.55 40.26 -6.06
N ALA A 297 -5.18 40.77 -4.99
CA ALA A 297 -4.78 40.49 -3.62
C ALA A 297 -4.96 39.01 -3.25
N ALA A 298 -6.09 38.40 -3.62
CA ALA A 298 -6.33 36.97 -3.41
C ALA A 298 -5.32 36.10 -4.16
N ALA A 299 -4.98 36.46 -5.41
CA ALA A 299 -3.94 35.79 -6.19
C ALA A 299 -2.57 35.89 -5.49
N ALA A 300 -2.18 37.09 -5.06
CA ALA A 300 -0.92 37.29 -4.35
C ALA A 300 -0.88 36.54 -3.01
N GLN A 301 -2.00 36.45 -2.28
CA GLN A 301 -2.08 35.65 -1.05
C GLN A 301 -1.88 34.16 -1.34
N LEU A 302 -2.51 33.64 -2.41
CA LEU A 302 -2.33 32.26 -2.85
C LEU A 302 -0.87 31.99 -3.25
N ASP A 303 -0.27 32.87 -4.06
CA ASP A 303 1.14 32.77 -4.49
C ASP A 303 2.13 32.85 -3.32
N ASN A 304 1.73 33.46 -2.19
CA ASN A 304 2.52 33.54 -0.96
C ASN A 304 2.18 32.42 0.05
N GLY A 305 1.43 31.39 -0.34
CA GLY A 305 1.08 30.26 0.53
C GLY A 305 0.10 30.60 1.64
N LYS A 306 -0.81 31.56 1.42
CA LYS A 306 -1.83 32.00 2.38
C LYS A 306 -3.26 31.77 1.85
N PRO A 307 -3.69 30.50 1.69
CA PRO A 307 -4.99 30.18 1.09
C PRO A 307 -6.18 30.65 1.92
N GLU A 308 -6.07 30.68 3.25
CA GLU A 308 -7.12 31.19 4.14
C GLU A 308 -7.32 32.71 3.98
N ASP A 309 -6.22 33.46 3.83
CA ASP A 309 -6.29 34.89 3.55
C ASP A 309 -6.90 35.14 2.16
N ALA A 310 -6.54 34.31 1.17
CA ALA A 310 -7.12 34.35 -0.17
C ALA A 310 -8.64 34.09 -0.13
N ARG A 311 -9.10 33.09 0.64
CA ARG A 311 -10.53 32.83 0.88
C ARG A 311 -11.24 34.04 1.49
N ALA A 312 -10.67 34.63 2.54
CA ALA A 312 -11.24 35.80 3.17
C ALA A 312 -11.38 36.98 2.18
N THR A 313 -10.37 37.19 1.32
CA THR A 313 -10.42 38.20 0.26
C THR A 313 -11.47 37.88 -0.81
N LEU A 314 -11.63 36.60 -1.20
CA LEU A 314 -12.67 36.17 -2.15
C LEU A 314 -14.09 36.37 -1.58
N LEU A 315 -14.28 36.22 -0.27
CA LEU A 315 -15.55 36.55 0.38
C LEU A 315 -15.86 38.05 0.32
N GLN A 316 -14.85 38.92 0.43
CA GLN A 316 -15.03 40.37 0.21
C GLN A 316 -15.34 40.68 -1.26
N PHE A 317 -14.64 40.02 -2.18
CA PHE A 317 -14.90 40.13 -3.63
C PHE A 317 -16.35 39.74 -3.97
N ARG A 318 -16.89 38.70 -3.34
CA ARG A 318 -18.30 38.31 -3.50
C ARG A 318 -19.25 39.47 -3.19
N SER A 319 -19.06 40.19 -2.09
CA SER A 319 -19.89 41.35 -1.73
C SER A 319 -19.76 42.48 -2.76
N THR A 320 -18.56 42.71 -3.30
CA THR A 320 -18.33 43.67 -4.39
C THR A 320 -19.07 43.27 -5.66
N VAL A 321 -19.01 41.99 -6.05
CA VAL A 321 -19.70 41.44 -7.22
C VAL A 321 -21.22 41.55 -7.11
N GLN A 322 -21.79 41.29 -5.93
CA GLN A 322 -23.22 41.47 -5.67
C GLN A 322 -23.64 42.94 -5.80
N SER A 323 -22.82 43.85 -5.26
CA SER A 323 -23.06 45.30 -5.36
C SER A 323 -22.95 45.80 -6.80
N LEU A 324 -21.99 45.28 -7.59
CA LEU A 324 -21.85 45.57 -9.01
C LEU A 324 -23.06 45.09 -9.82
N ARG A 325 -23.53 43.87 -9.55
CA ARG A 325 -24.75 43.33 -10.17
C ARG A 325 -25.95 44.23 -9.90
N ASP A 326 -26.13 44.66 -8.65
CA ASP A 326 -27.26 45.52 -8.27
C ASP A 326 -27.16 46.91 -8.90
N ALA A 327 -25.94 47.44 -9.05
CA ALA A 327 -25.69 48.66 -9.81
C ALA A 327 -26.08 48.51 -11.29
N TYR A 328 -25.71 47.39 -11.94
CA TYR A 328 -26.11 47.12 -13.32
C TYR A 328 -27.62 46.93 -13.48
N ARG A 329 -28.29 46.26 -12.54
CA ARG A 329 -29.76 46.17 -12.52
C ARG A 329 -30.40 47.55 -12.37
N SER A 330 -29.82 48.43 -11.56
CA SER A 330 -30.31 49.81 -11.41
C SER A 330 -30.20 50.59 -12.72
N VAL A 331 -29.09 50.45 -13.46
CA VAL A 331 -28.91 51.07 -14.78
C VAL A 331 -29.97 50.56 -15.77
N LEU A 332 -30.21 49.25 -15.81
CA LEU A 332 -31.24 48.65 -16.67
C LEU A 332 -32.66 49.16 -16.40
N VAL A 333 -32.97 49.55 -15.14
CA VAL A 333 -34.28 50.06 -14.76
C VAL A 333 -34.44 51.56 -15.05
N LYS A 334 -33.35 52.33 -14.93
CA LYS A 334 -33.39 53.81 -15.01
C LYS A 334 -33.18 54.36 -16.41
N GLU A 335 -32.43 53.65 -17.25
CA GLU A 335 -31.98 54.14 -18.54
C GLU A 335 -32.71 53.44 -19.70
N ASP A 336 -33.15 54.20 -20.71
CA ASP A 336 -33.72 53.64 -21.93
C ASP A 336 -32.60 53.17 -22.87
N LEU A 337 -32.16 51.94 -22.66
CA LEU A 337 -31.02 51.35 -23.35
C LEU A 337 -31.42 50.61 -24.63
N PRO A 338 -30.60 50.69 -25.70
CA PRO A 338 -30.77 49.82 -26.85
C PRO A 338 -30.76 48.34 -26.42
N ARG A 339 -31.63 47.55 -27.06
CA ARG A 339 -31.86 46.14 -26.71
C ARG A 339 -30.57 45.31 -26.60
N THR A 340 -29.61 45.56 -27.48
CA THR A 340 -28.31 44.87 -27.48
C THR A 340 -27.49 45.18 -26.22
N THR A 341 -27.36 46.46 -25.86
CA THR A 341 -26.64 46.90 -24.66
C THR A 341 -27.33 46.43 -23.38
N ALA A 342 -28.66 46.46 -23.33
CA ALA A 342 -29.43 45.92 -22.20
C ALA A 342 -29.22 44.40 -22.01
N GLN A 343 -29.18 43.64 -23.11
CA GLN A 343 -28.89 42.20 -23.07
C GLN A 343 -27.45 41.90 -22.62
N GLU A 344 -26.47 42.71 -23.04
CA GLU A 344 -25.08 42.54 -22.58
C GLU A 344 -24.92 42.81 -21.09
N ILE A 345 -25.53 43.88 -20.56
CA ILE A 345 -25.55 44.17 -19.13
C ILE A 345 -26.23 43.04 -18.36
N LEU A 346 -27.36 42.52 -18.85
CA LEU A 346 -28.05 41.41 -18.21
C LEU A 346 -27.20 40.13 -18.18
N SER A 347 -26.49 39.82 -19.27
CA SER A 347 -25.57 38.69 -19.35
C SER A 347 -24.43 38.81 -18.33
N VAL A 348 -23.87 40.02 -18.16
CA VAL A 348 -22.84 40.25 -17.15
C VAL A 348 -23.41 40.20 -15.73
N ALA A 349 -24.59 40.77 -15.47
CA ALA A 349 -25.25 40.66 -14.17
C ALA A 349 -25.53 39.20 -13.77
N GLN A 350 -25.95 38.35 -14.71
CA GLN A 350 -26.10 36.90 -14.48
C GLN A 350 -24.76 36.22 -14.24
N SER A 351 -23.72 36.58 -14.99
CA SER A 351 -22.37 36.04 -14.79
C SER A 351 -21.84 36.38 -13.39
N LEU A 352 -22.09 37.61 -12.93
CA LEU A 352 -21.75 38.08 -11.58
C LEU A 352 -22.49 37.26 -10.50
N ASP A 353 -23.77 36.95 -10.70
CA ASP A 353 -24.55 36.09 -9.79
C ASP A 353 -23.95 34.67 -9.68
N ILE A 354 -23.59 34.07 -10.81
CA ILE A 354 -22.96 32.74 -10.84
C ILE A 354 -21.60 32.77 -10.13
N THR A 355 -20.79 33.79 -10.39
CA THR A 355 -19.48 33.96 -9.73
C THR A 355 -19.65 34.13 -8.21
N ALA A 356 -20.60 34.94 -7.76
CA ALA A 356 -20.88 35.13 -6.33
C ALA A 356 -21.40 33.85 -5.65
N ALA A 357 -22.17 33.02 -6.36
CA ALA A 357 -22.66 31.74 -5.84
C ALA A 357 -21.54 30.70 -5.74
N ARG A 358 -20.57 30.69 -6.65
CA ARG A 358 -19.41 29.79 -6.56
C ARG A 358 -18.53 30.09 -5.34
N MET A 359 -18.46 31.34 -4.92
CA MET A 359 -17.70 31.77 -3.73
C MET A 359 -18.37 31.40 -2.41
N LEU A 360 -19.62 30.91 -2.41
CA LEU A 360 -20.29 30.31 -1.25
C LEU A 360 -19.86 28.86 -1.01
N ALA A 361 -19.31 28.21 -2.03
CA ALA A 361 -18.89 26.80 -1.99
C ALA A 361 -17.39 26.63 -1.71
N LEU A 362 -16.66 27.75 -1.50
CA LEU A 362 -15.28 27.82 -1.05
C LEU A 362 -15.21 27.85 0.47
#